data_AF-A0A6S6SYC2-F1
#
_entry.id   AF-A0A6S6SYC2-F1
#
_cell.length_a   1.000
_cell.length_b   1.000
_cell.length_c   1.000
_cell.angle_alpha   90.00
_cell.angle_beta   90.00
_cell.angle_gamma   90.00
#
_symmetry.space_group_name_H-M   'P 1'
#
loop_
_entity.id
_entity.type
_entity.pdbx_description
1 polymer ?
#
loop_
_entity_poly.entity_id
_entity_poly.type
_entity_poly.pdbx_seq_one_letter_code
_entity_poly.pdbx_strand_id
1 'polypeptide(L)' 'TKQEAATKAMKITPTDLHDYNLIDDIIDEPLEGAHRKKKESAQAVKEYFLTTLEELNSMNEEERLEKRYNKLTAVGAFSE' A
#
# COMPACT_ATOMS: atom_id res chain seq x y z
N THR A 1 -23.53 -14.42 -2.04
CA THR A 1 -24.19 -13.96 -3.29
C THR A 1 -23.19 -13.91 -4.44
N LYS A 2 -23.62 -13.79 -5.71
CA LYS A 2 -22.71 -13.66 -6.87
C LYS A 2 -21.71 -12.50 -6.72
N GLN A 3 -22.12 -11.42 -6.04
CA GLN A 3 -21.28 -10.26 -5.74
C GLN A 3 -20.12 -10.60 -4.80
N GLU A 4 -20.37 -11.26 -3.67
CA GLU A 4 -19.31 -11.68 -2.74
C GLU A 4 -18.29 -12.61 -3.40
N ALA A 5 -18.75 -13.50 -4.27
CA ALA A 5 -17.87 -14.40 -5.04
C ALA A 5 -16.97 -13.61 -6.00
N ALA A 6 -17.51 -12.60 -6.69
CA ALA A 6 -16.73 -11.73 -7.56
C ALA A 6 -15.69 -10.92 -6.76
N THR A 7 -16.07 -10.31 -5.64
CA THR A 7 -15.14 -9.55 -4.78
C THR A 7 -13.99 -10.42 -4.28
N LYS A 8 -14.27 -11.66 -3.84
CA LYS A 8 -13.23 -12.61 -3.42
C LYS A 8 -12.34 -13.06 -4.58
N ALA A 9 -12.90 -13.27 -5.77
CA ALA A 9 -12.12 -13.66 -6.94
C ALA A 9 -11.21 -12.53 -7.44
N MET A 10 -11.65 -11.28 -7.33
CA MET A 10 -10.86 -10.10 -7.72
C MET A 10 -9.77 -9.75 -6.72
N LYS A 11 -9.80 -10.32 -5.50
CA LYS A 11 -8.75 -10.13 -4.49
C LYS A 11 -8.41 -8.66 -4.23
N ILE A 12 -9.46 -7.86 -4.00
CA ILE A 12 -9.37 -6.40 -3.81
C ILE A 12 -9.08 -5.99 -2.36
N THR A 13 -8.72 -6.93 -1.49
CA THR A 13 -8.45 -6.63 -0.08
C THR A 13 -7.03 -6.05 0.09
N PRO A 14 -6.77 -5.22 1.10
CA PRO A 14 -5.43 -4.69 1.36
C PRO A 14 -4.39 -5.80 1.50
N THR A 15 -4.73 -6.89 2.18
CA THR A 15 -3.84 -8.06 2.35
C THR A 15 -3.50 -8.71 1.02
N ASP A 16 -4.49 -8.93 0.15
CA ASP A 16 -4.24 -9.49 -1.19
C ASP A 16 -3.34 -8.57 -2.03
N LEU A 17 -3.60 -7.25 -2.01
CA LEU A 17 -2.83 -6.27 -2.76
C LEU A 17 -1.37 -6.18 -2.27
N HIS A 18 -1.17 -6.29 -0.96
CA HIS A 18 0.15 -6.34 -0.35
C HIS A 18 0.89 -7.64 -0.72
N ASP A 19 0.21 -8.79 -0.66
CA ASP A 19 0.79 -10.07 -1.08
C ASP A 19 1.19 -10.08 -2.57
N TYR A 20 0.52 -9.28 -3.40
CA TYR A 20 0.87 -9.05 -4.80
C TYR A 20 1.90 -7.94 -5.03
N ASN A 21 2.49 -7.38 -3.99
CA ASN A 21 3.43 -6.27 -4.04
C ASN A 21 2.89 -5.06 -4.84
N LEU A 22 1.56 -4.85 -4.85
CA LEU A 22 0.91 -3.73 -5.52
C LEU A 22 0.86 -2.49 -4.63
N ILE A 23 0.88 -2.68 -3.31
CA ILE A 23 0.98 -1.63 -2.29
C ILE A 23 2.20 -1.89 -1.41
N ASP A 24 2.76 -0.82 -0.83
CA ASP A 24 3.97 -0.92 0.00
C ASP A 24 3.68 -1.31 1.45
N ASP A 25 2.53 -0.88 1.99
CA ASP A 25 2.18 -1.12 3.39
C ASP A 25 0.65 -1.00 3.61
N ILE A 26 0.19 -1.51 4.75
CA ILE A 26 -1.20 -1.47 5.21
C ILE A 26 -1.24 -0.69 6.53
N ILE A 27 -1.94 0.45 6.52
CA ILE A 27 -2.10 1.27 7.72
C ILE A 27 -3.35 0.78 8.48
N ASP A 28 -3.13 0.24 9.67
CA ASP A 28 -4.21 -0.29 10.51
C ASP A 28 -5.17 0.81 10.96
N GLU A 29 -6.47 0.52 10.85
CA GLU A 29 -7.51 1.37 11.40
C GLU A 29 -7.66 1.15 12.92
N PRO A 30 -8.08 2.18 13.67
CA PRO A 30 -8.47 2.01 15.06
C PRO A 30 -9.60 0.97 15.19
N LEU A 31 -9.64 0.26 16.32
CA LEU A 31 -10.62 -0.81 16.57
C LEU A 31 -12.08 -0.35 16.49
N GLU A 32 -12.34 0.94 16.75
CA GLU A 32 -13.67 1.57 16.64
C GLU A 32 -14.00 2.01 15.20
N GLY A 33 -13.06 1.85 14.26
CA GLY A 33 -13.12 2.23 12.86
C GLY A 33 -12.62 3.65 12.59
N ALA A 34 -12.01 3.86 11.42
CA ALA A 34 -11.42 5.15 11.08
C ALA A 34 -12.43 6.30 11.01
N HIS A 35 -13.68 5.98 10.64
CA HIS A 35 -14.79 6.93 10.60
C HIS A 35 -15.15 7.48 11.98
N ARG A 36 -14.95 6.72 13.06
CA ARG A 36 -15.24 7.15 14.45
C ARG A 36 -14.04 7.83 15.07
N LYS A 37 -12.85 7.27 14.85
CA LYS A 37 -11.57 7.78 15.38
C LYS A 37 -10.71 8.41 14.30
N LYS A 38 -11.27 9.45 13.68
CA LYS A 38 -10.64 10.18 12.56
C LYS A 38 -9.27 10.75 12.94
N LYS A 39 -9.12 11.27 14.17
CA LYS A 39 -7.86 11.86 14.63
C LYS A 39 -6.75 10.81 14.78
N GLU A 40 -7.08 9.66 15.37
CA GLU A 40 -6.11 8.56 15.53
C GLU A 40 -5.71 7.98 14.17
N SER A 41 -6.68 7.79 13.27
CA SER A 41 -6.42 7.32 11.91
C SER A 41 -5.56 8.30 11.12
N ALA A 42 -5.85 9.60 11.20
CA ALA A 42 -5.05 10.63 10.57
C ALA A 42 -3.63 10.68 11.15
N GLN A 43 -3.47 10.42 12.45
CA GLN A 43 -2.16 10.34 13.08
C GLN A 43 -1.35 9.15 12.59
N ALA A 44 -1.97 7.96 12.48
CA ALA A 44 -1.32 6.77 11.91
C ALA A 44 -0.85 7.01 10.47
N VAL A 45 -1.71 7.63 9.63
CA VAL A 45 -1.34 8.02 8.26
C VAL A 45 -0.21 9.03 8.24
N LYS A 46 -0.25 10.04 9.11
CA LYS A 46 0.79 11.07 9.20
C LYS A 46 2.14 10.47 9.57
N GLU A 47 2.17 9.56 10.55
CA GLU A 47 3.39 8.90 11.01
C GLU A 47 4.03 8.11 9.87
N TYR A 48 3.26 7.22 9.22
CA TYR A 48 3.72 6.45 8.07
C TYR A 48 4.24 7.35 6.93
N PHE A 49 3.48 8.40 6.60
CA PHE A 49 3.85 9.33 5.53
C PHE A 49 5.17 10.05 5.82
N LEU A 50 5.37 10.54 7.04
CA LEU A 50 6.58 11.27 7.41
C LEU A 50 7.81 10.35 7.39
N THR A 51 7.70 9.14 7.96
CA THR A 51 8.79 8.16 7.92
C THR A 51 9.16 7.79 6.48
N THR A 52 8.16 7.47 5.65
CA THR A 52 8.41 7.12 4.24
C THR A 52 9.02 8.28 3.46
N LEU A 53 8.57 9.52 3.74
CA LEU A 53 9.11 10.71 3.09
C LEU A 53 10.56 10.97 3.50
N GLU A 54 10.91 10.78 4.77
CA GLU A 54 12.29 10.89 5.25
C GLU A 54 13.20 9.86 4.57
N GLU A 55 12.76 8.60 4.48
CA GLU A 55 13.49 7.54 3.76
C GLU A 55 13.69 7.91 2.29
N LEU A 56 12.65 8.37 1.60
CA LEU A 56 12.76 8.78 0.20
C LEU A 56 13.65 10.01 0.02
N ASN A 57 13.62 10.98 0.94
CA ASN A 57 14.48 12.15 0.86
C ASN A 57 15.95 11.85 1.17
N SER A 58 16.22 10.76 1.90
CA SER A 58 17.59 10.30 2.14
C SER A 58 18.24 9.67 0.91
N MET A 59 17.43 9.22 -0.06
CA MET A 59 17.89 8.66 -1.33
C MET A 59 18.27 9.77 -2.31
N ASN A 60 19.29 9.52 -3.13
CA ASN A 60 19.64 10.43 -4.21
C ASN A 60 18.62 10.35 -5.37
N GLU A 61 18.70 11.28 -6.33
CA GLU A 61 17.73 11.34 -7.44
C GLU A 61 17.76 10.08 -8.32
N GLU A 62 18.95 9.56 -8.62
CA GLU A 62 19.13 8.38 -9.46
C GLU A 62 18.52 7.14 -8.79
N GLU A 63 18.80 6.92 -7.51
CA GLU A 63 18.24 5.85 -6.69
C GLU A 63 16.71 5.90 -6.64
N ARG A 64 16.13 7.10 -6.48
CA ARG A 64 14.66 7.27 -6.48
C ARG A 64 14.05 6.92 -7.84
N LEU A 65 14.70 7.31 -8.93
CA LEU A 65 14.23 7.02 -10.29
C LEU A 65 14.32 5.52 -10.58
N GLU A 66 15.45 4.89 -10.24
CA GLU A 66 15.66 3.46 -10.40
C GLU A 66 14.66 2.65 -9.57
N LYS A 67 14.48 2.98 -8.28
CA LYS A 67 13.50 2.31 -7.41
C LYS A 67 12.08 2.42 -7.95
N ARG A 68 11.70 3.58 -8.50
CA ARG A 68 10.39 3.77 -9.15
C ARG A 68 10.26 2.92 -10.41
N TYR A 69 11.29 2.89 -11.25
CA TYR A 69 11.29 2.10 -12.48
C TYR A 69 11.12 0.61 -12.16
N ASN A 70 11.95 0.08 -11.26
CA ASN A 70 11.90 -1.32 -10.83
C ASN A 70 10.54 -1.68 -10.23
N LYS A 71 9.95 -0.79 -9.41
CA LYS A 71 8.61 -1.00 -8.87
C LYS A 71 7.54 -1.11 -9.95
N LEU A 72 7.58 -0.25 -10.97
CA LEU A 72 6.58 -0.25 -12.04
C LEU A 72 6.73 -1.44 -12.98
N THR A 73 7.96 -1.85 -13.29
CA THR A 73 8.23 -2.95 -14.23
C THR A 73 8.11 -4.33 -13.59
N ALA A 74 8.28 -4.45 -12.27
CA ALA A 74 8.08 -5.70 -11.54
C ALA A 74 6.61 -6.15 -11.47
N VAL A 75 5.65 -5.26 -11.76
CA VAL A 75 4.22 -5.59 -11.70
C VAL A 75 3.82 -6.37 -12.95
N GLY A 76 3.50 -7.65 -12.74
CA GLY A 76 2.97 -8.55 -13.75
C GLY A 76 3.44 -9.98 -13.51
N ALA A 77 2.55 -10.95 -13.74
CA ALA A 77 2.89 -12.37 -13.66
C ALA A 77 2.87 -12.94 -15.07
N PHE A 78 4.05 -13.25 -15.61
CA PHE A 78 4.23 -13.85 -16.93
C PHE A 78 4.88 -15.23 -16.74
N SER A 79 4.41 -16.25 -17.46
CA SER A 79 5.17 -17.50 -17.64
C SER A 79 5.61 -17.59 -19.10
N GLU A 80 6.86 -18.00 -19.32
CA GLU A 80 7.38 -18.33 -20.65
C GLU A 80 6.83 -19.69 -21.13
#